data_AF-A0A4Y5SKJ0-F1
#
_entry.id   AF-A0A4Y5SKJ0-F1
#
_cell.length_a   1.000
_cell.length_b   1.000
_cell.length_c   1.000
_cell.angle_alpha   90.00
_cell.angle_beta   90.00
_cell.angle_gamma   90.00
#
_symmetry.space_group_name_H-M   'P 1'
#
loop_
_entity.id
_entity.type
_entity.pdbx_description
1 polymer ?
#
loop_
_entity_poly.entity_id
_entity_poly.type
_entity_poly.pdbx_seq_one_letter_code
_entity_poly.pdbx_strand_id
1 'polypeptide(L)'
;MEREFRLILGEDLANYLELVRAKLAFAEELYGIKMNYVPLITEGEIVILDKNDGKIKWLKNKRPLTLEEFKRLADKIKENLESGYVEMLLAMNMSCVHGPGE
;
A
#
# COMPACT_ATOMS: atom_id res chain seq x y z
N MET A 1 9.96 -2.39 -5.91
CA MET A 1 9.47 -3.73 -5.50
C MET A 1 10.39 -4.84 -6.00
N GLU A 2 10.54 -5.93 -5.22
CA GLU A 2 11.34 -7.11 -5.59
C GLU A 2 10.74 -7.88 -6.78
N ARG A 3 11.59 -8.51 -7.61
CA ARG A 3 11.18 -9.12 -8.89
C ARG A 3 10.20 -10.27 -8.70
N GLU A 4 10.42 -11.10 -7.70
CA GLU A 4 9.59 -12.27 -7.37
C GLU A 4 8.17 -11.84 -7.00
N PHE A 5 8.02 -10.71 -6.30
CA PHE A 5 6.72 -10.20 -5.87
C PHE A 5 5.95 -9.63 -7.06
N ARG A 6 6.65 -8.95 -7.99
CA ARG A 6 6.07 -8.51 -9.26
C ARG A 6 5.52 -9.68 -10.08
N LEU A 7 6.29 -10.78 -10.19
CA LEU A 7 5.84 -11.98 -10.90
C LEU A 7 4.58 -12.59 -10.29
N ILE A 8 4.49 -12.60 -8.96
CA ILE A 8 3.32 -13.13 -8.25
C ILE A 8 2.09 -12.24 -8.43
N LEU A 9 2.24 -10.92 -8.31
CA LEU A 9 1.14 -9.96 -8.48
C LEU A 9 0.69 -9.82 -9.94
N GLY A 10 1.61 -9.96 -10.87
CA GLY A 10 1.45 -9.48 -12.25
C GLY A 10 1.97 -8.05 -12.38
N GLU A 11 2.47 -7.71 -13.57
CA GLU A 11 3.07 -6.40 -13.85
C GLU A 11 2.07 -5.25 -13.62
N ASP A 12 0.80 -5.42 -14.00
CA ASP A 12 -0.20 -4.36 -13.87
C ASP A 12 -0.43 -3.94 -12.42
N LEU A 13 -0.66 -4.90 -11.52
CA LEU A 13 -0.86 -4.64 -10.09
C LEU A 13 0.42 -4.14 -9.41
N ALA A 14 1.58 -4.64 -9.83
CA ALA A 14 2.86 -4.13 -9.33
C ALA A 14 3.10 -2.68 -9.73
N ASN A 15 2.83 -2.33 -10.99
CA ASN A 15 2.95 -0.97 -11.49
C ASN A 15 1.92 -0.05 -10.84
N TYR A 16 0.70 -0.55 -10.62
CA TYR A 16 -0.33 0.13 -9.88
C TYR A 16 0.12 0.51 -8.46
N LEU A 17 0.70 -0.43 -7.70
CA LEU A 17 1.22 -0.16 -6.36
C LEU A 17 2.35 0.88 -6.34
N GLU A 18 3.25 0.85 -7.33
CA GLU A 18 4.30 1.85 -7.47
C GLU A 18 3.70 3.24 -7.79
N LEU A 19 2.65 3.30 -8.60
CA LEU A 19 1.92 4.54 -8.89
C LEU A 19 1.22 5.09 -7.63
N VAL A 20 0.57 4.23 -6.83
CA VAL A 20 -0.04 4.63 -5.55
C VAL A 20 1.03 5.20 -4.62
N ARG A 21 2.18 4.55 -4.52
CA ARG A 21 3.31 5.03 -3.71
C ARG A 21 3.76 6.43 -4.13
N ALA A 22 3.89 6.66 -5.43
CA ALA A 22 4.25 7.97 -5.99
C ALA A 22 3.19 9.03 -5.69
N LYS A 23 1.90 8.71 -5.86
CA LYS A 23 0.79 9.62 -5.55
C LYS A 23 0.76 10.02 -4.07
N LEU A 24 1.05 9.08 -3.16
CA LEU A 24 1.14 9.40 -1.74
C LEU A 24 2.29 10.35 -1.42
N ALA A 25 3.47 10.12 -1.99
CA ALA A 25 4.60 11.03 -1.80
C ALA A 25 4.26 12.46 -2.27
N PHE A 26 3.59 12.56 -3.42
CA PHE A 26 3.12 13.84 -3.93
C PHE A 26 2.05 14.50 -3.03
N ALA A 27 1.12 13.71 -2.48
CA ALA A 27 0.12 14.22 -1.55
C ALA A 27 0.74 14.73 -0.24
N GLU A 28 1.79 14.09 0.28
CA GLU A 28 2.51 14.59 1.45
C GLU A 28 3.14 15.97 1.19
N GLU A 29 3.74 16.17 0.02
CA GLU A 29 4.35 17.46 -0.37
C GLU A 29 3.30 18.57 -0.51
N LEU A 30 2.16 18.27 -1.15
CA LEU A 30 1.12 19.27 -1.40
C LEU A 30 0.30 19.63 -0.15
N TYR A 31 -0.07 18.63 0.65
CA TYR A 31 -1.02 18.81 1.75
C TYR A 31 -0.34 18.85 3.12
N GLY A 32 0.99 18.71 3.19
CA GLY A 32 1.75 18.73 4.45
C GLY A 32 1.46 17.55 5.39
N ILE A 33 0.85 16.49 4.86
CA ILE A 33 0.49 15.29 5.61
C ILE A 33 1.61 14.26 5.60
N LYS A 34 1.56 13.30 6.53
CA LYS A 34 2.46 12.14 6.54
C LYS A 34 1.68 10.84 6.43
N MET A 35 1.90 10.11 5.35
CA MET A 35 1.39 8.77 5.08
C MET A 35 2.54 7.85 4.71
N ASN A 36 3.03 7.10 5.70
CA ASN A 36 4.13 6.17 5.52
C ASN A 36 3.73 4.84 4.86
N TYR A 37 2.45 4.50 4.87
CA TYR A 37 1.99 3.15 4.58
C TYR A 37 0.74 3.15 3.70
N VAL A 38 0.69 2.24 2.72
CA VAL A 38 -0.52 1.86 2.00
C VAL A 38 -1.04 0.55 2.63
N PRO A 39 -2.27 0.50 3.15
CA PRO A 39 -2.85 -0.74 3.63
C PRO A 39 -3.16 -1.68 2.46
N LEU A 40 -2.74 -2.93 2.54
CA LEU A 40 -3.04 -3.97 1.54
C LEU A 40 -4.03 -5.00 2.09
N ILE A 41 -3.89 -5.36 3.36
CA ILE A 41 -4.82 -6.21 4.11
C ILE A 41 -5.01 -5.59 5.48
N THR A 42 -6.25 -5.41 5.90
CA THR A 42 -6.65 -4.81 7.18
C THR A 42 -7.44 -5.77 8.07
N GLU A 43 -7.94 -6.88 7.50
CA GLU A 43 -8.63 -7.94 8.23
C GLU A 43 -7.60 -8.89 8.88
N GLY A 44 -7.60 -8.95 10.21
CA GLY A 44 -6.66 -9.79 10.97
C GLY A 44 -5.25 -9.19 11.03
N GLU A 45 -4.25 -9.93 10.53
CA GLU A 45 -2.86 -9.46 10.54
C GLU A 45 -2.62 -8.43 9.43
N ILE A 46 -2.40 -7.18 9.83
CA ILE A 46 -2.32 -6.06 8.89
C ILE A 46 -1.03 -6.13 8.05
N VAL A 47 -1.21 -6.09 6.73
CA VAL A 47 -0.16 -6.05 5.71
C VAL A 47 -0.17 -4.69 5.04
N ILE A 48 1.01 -4.11 4.89
CA ILE A 48 1.19 -2.76 4.32
C ILE A 48 2.27 -2.76 3.23
N LEU A 49 2.13 -1.87 2.26
CA LEU A 49 3.24 -1.41 1.44
C LEU A 49 3.84 -0.18 2.10
N ASP A 50 5.13 -0.24 2.44
CA ASP A 50 5.87 0.87 3.02
C ASP A 50 6.31 1.83 1.91
N LYS A 51 5.89 3.10 2.02
CA LYS A 51 6.21 4.12 1.03
C LYS A 51 7.71 4.43 0.99
N ASN A 52 8.40 4.28 2.12
CA ASN A 52 9.79 4.73 2.27
C ASN A 52 10.78 3.80 1.56
N ASP A 53 10.56 2.48 1.62
CA ASP A 53 11.44 1.49 0.98
C ASP A 53 10.76 0.64 -0.10
N GLY A 54 9.45 0.82 -0.31
CA GLY A 54 8.68 0.09 -1.31
C GLY A 54 8.49 -1.39 -0.99
N LYS A 55 8.78 -1.83 0.24
CA LYS A 55 8.62 -3.23 0.66
C LYS A 55 7.25 -3.48 1.25
N ILE A 56 6.75 -4.70 1.06
CA ILE A 56 5.53 -5.17 1.68
C ILE A 56 5.87 -5.80 3.02
N LYS A 57 5.24 -5.34 4.10
CA LYS A 57 5.60 -5.63 5.48
C LYS A 57 4.39 -6.00 6.32
N TRP A 58 4.65 -6.75 7.38
CA TRP A 58 3.73 -6.84 8.51
C TRP A 58 3.70 -5.51 9.27
N LEU A 59 2.52 -4.97 9.56
CA LEU A 59 2.43 -3.73 10.33
C LEU A 59 2.91 -3.93 11.78
N LYS A 60 2.61 -5.08 12.38
CA LYS A 60 2.85 -5.36 13.81
C LYS A 60 4.32 -5.27 14.23
N ASN A 61 5.23 -5.69 13.36
CA ASN A 61 6.66 -5.78 13.66
C ASN A 61 7.55 -5.11 12.59
N LYS A 62 6.94 -4.49 11.57
CA LYS A 62 7.60 -3.80 10.46
C LYS A 62 8.58 -4.68 9.67
N ARG A 63 8.54 -5.99 9.84
CA ARG A 63 9.38 -6.93 9.09
C ARG A 63 8.82 -7.09 7.67
N PRO A 64 9.66 -7.05 6.62
CA PRO A 64 9.25 -7.45 5.27
C PRO A 64 8.69 -8.86 5.25
N LEU A 65 7.66 -9.07 4.42
CA LEU A 65 7.15 -10.41 4.16
C LEU A 65 8.23 -11.26 3.51
N THR A 66 8.34 -12.53 3.92
CA THR A 66 9.09 -13.51 3.14
C THR A 66 8.31 -13.85 1.87
N LEU A 67 8.99 -14.44 0.89
CA LEU A 67 8.34 -14.89 -0.34
C LEU A 67 7.17 -15.87 -0.07
N GLU A 68 7.34 -16.78 0.89
CA GLU A 68 6.30 -17.76 1.24
C GLU A 68 5.11 -17.11 1.97
N GLU A 69 5.36 -16.12 2.84
CA GLU A 69 4.29 -15.32 3.44
C GLU A 69 3.53 -14.56 2.35
N PHE A 70 4.25 -13.95 1.40
CA PHE A 70 3.66 -13.19 0.31
C PHE A 70 2.79 -14.05 -0.60
N LYS A 71 3.27 -15.24 -1.02
CA LYS A 71 2.49 -16.18 -1.85
C LYS A 71 1.17 -16.56 -1.20
N ARG A 72 1.16 -16.84 0.11
CA ARG A 72 -0.06 -17.20 0.85
C ARG A 72 -1.08 -16.07 0.91
N LEU A 73 -0.62 -14.82 0.85
CA LEU A 73 -1.47 -13.63 0.96
C LEU A 73 -1.78 -13.00 -0.41
N ALA A 74 -1.12 -13.47 -1.48
CA ALA A 74 -1.13 -12.84 -2.79
C ALA A 74 -2.55 -12.70 -3.34
N ASP A 75 -3.37 -13.75 -3.24
CA ASP A 75 -4.74 -13.73 -3.75
C ASP A 75 -5.58 -12.66 -3.06
N LYS A 76 -5.45 -12.53 -1.73
CA LYS A 76 -6.17 -11.50 -0.97
C LYS A 76 -5.67 -10.10 -1.29
N ILE A 77 -4.35 -9.92 -1.44
CA ILE A 77 -3.76 -8.64 -1.85
C ILE A 77 -4.29 -8.22 -3.22
N LYS A 78 -4.33 -9.16 -4.18
CA LYS A 78 -4.87 -8.89 -5.53
C LYS A 78 -6.34 -8.52 -5.47
N GLU A 79 -7.16 -9.30 -4.79
CA GLU A 79 -8.60 -9.02 -4.61
C GLU A 79 -8.83 -7.61 -4.05
N ASN A 80 -8.08 -7.21 -3.03
CA ASN A 80 -8.20 -5.89 -2.42
C ASN A 80 -7.75 -4.76 -3.35
N LEU A 81 -6.77 -4.98 -4.21
CA LEU A 81 -6.33 -4.00 -5.20
C LEU A 81 -7.34 -3.88 -6.35
N GLU A 82 -7.81 -5.01 -6.88
CA GLU A 82 -8.72 -5.05 -8.02
C GLU A 82 -10.13 -4.55 -7.67
N SER A 83 -10.57 -4.74 -6.42
CA SER A 83 -11.86 -4.24 -5.93
C SER A 83 -11.87 -2.74 -5.60
N GLY A 84 -10.72 -2.06 -5.63
CA GLY A 84 -10.60 -0.65 -5.23
C GLY A 84 -10.63 -0.42 -3.71
N TYR A 85 -10.52 -1.50 -2.92
CA TYR A 85 -10.57 -1.42 -1.45
C TYR A 85 -9.43 -0.56 -0.89
N VAL A 86 -8.23 -0.66 -1.45
CA VAL A 86 -7.07 0.11 -1.02
C VAL A 86 -7.28 1.61 -1.22
N GLU A 87 -7.83 2.01 -2.36
CA GLU A 87 -8.15 3.39 -2.70
C GLU A 87 -9.22 3.95 -1.79
N MET A 88 -10.26 3.16 -1.50
CA MET A 88 -11.29 3.55 -0.55
C MET A 88 -10.66 3.87 0.81
N LEU A 89 -9.77 3.01 1.32
CA LEU A 89 -9.08 3.26 2.60
C LEU A 89 -8.21 4.52 2.57
N LEU A 90 -7.49 4.76 1.46
CA LEU A 90 -6.68 5.97 1.31
C LEU A 90 -7.56 7.22 1.24
N ALA A 91 -8.66 7.19 0.48
CA ALA A 91 -9.59 8.31 0.33
C ALA A 91 -10.27 8.68 1.66
N MET A 92 -10.68 7.68 2.45
CA MET A 92 -11.24 7.92 3.79
C MET A 92 -10.24 8.64 4.70
N ASN A 93 -8.95 8.29 4.66
CA ASN A 93 -7.93 8.99 5.43
C ASN A 93 -7.68 10.42 4.94
N MET A 94 -7.77 10.65 3.62
CA MET A 94 -7.62 11.98 3.02
C MET A 94 -8.81 12.90 3.31
N SER A 95 -10.01 12.37 3.54
CA SER A 95 -11.18 13.18 3.91
C SER A 95 -11.04 13.90 5.26
N CYS A 96 -10.06 13.51 6.07
CA CYS A 96 -9.71 14.16 7.34
C CYS A 96 -8.59 15.22 7.20
N VAL A 97 -8.05 15.40 6.00
CA VAL A 97 -6.95 16.33 5.71
C VAL A 97 -7.54 17.67 5.28
N HIS A 98 -7.57 18.62 6.22
CA HIS A 98 -7.92 20.01 5.94
C HIS A 98 -6.76 20.65 5.18
N GLY A 99 -7.06 21.21 4.00
CA GLY A 99 -6.05 21.89 3.19
C GLY A 99 -5.60 23.22 3.83
N PRO A 100 -4.47 23.80 3.40
CA PRO A 100 -4.09 25.14 3.83
C PRO A 100 -5.16 26.16 3.39
N GLY A 101 -5.99 26.60 4.33
CA GLY A 101 -7.08 27.56 4.09
C GLY A 101 -8.42 27.24 4.76
N GLU A 102 -8.56 26.07 5.40
CA GLU A 102 -9.69 25.73 6.29
C GLU A 102 -9.36 25.94 7.78
#